data_AF-A0A2A4FAP2-F1
#
_entry.id   AF-A0A2A4FAP2-F1
#
_cell.length_a   1.000
_cell.length_b   1.000
_cell.length_c   1.000
_cell.angle_alpha   90.00
_cell.angle_beta   90.00
_cell.angle_gamma   90.00
#
_symmetry.space_group_name_H-M   'P 1'
#
loop_
_entity.id
_entity.type
_entity.pdbx_description
1 polymer ?
#
loop_
_entity_poly.entity_id
_entity_poly.type
_entity_poly.pdbx_seq_one_letter_code
_entity_poly.pdbx_strand_id
1 'polypeptide(L)'
;MGGRWTVRFAMGRRTATGIDVAAGDVRVAVLSRRRRGADVRVEGLETEPHGLSDGSDEVRWAAVGRALSAAVSRLAARGVRCDARGVMALRDDEMRTATLDLAGRDDIPDAARQAAER
;
A
#
# COMPACT_ATOMS: atom_id res chain seq x y z
N MET A 1 25.10 2.18 -17.87
CA MET A 1 23.86 1.47 -18.27
C MET A 1 22.70 2.00 -17.43
N GLY A 2 21.88 2.90 -17.99
CA GLY A 2 20.78 3.54 -17.25
C GLY A 2 19.52 2.70 -17.28
N GLY A 3 19.29 1.90 -16.24
CA GLY A 3 18.02 1.22 -16.02
C GLY A 3 16.93 2.23 -15.68
N ARG A 4 16.17 2.67 -16.70
CA ARG A 4 15.00 3.53 -16.49
C ARG A 4 13.83 2.66 -16.02
N TRP A 5 13.60 2.65 -14.71
CA TRP A 5 12.38 2.10 -14.11
C TRP A 5 11.18 2.90 -14.61
N THR A 6 10.53 2.39 -15.66
CA THR A 6 9.37 3.04 -16.25
C THR A 6 8.12 2.31 -15.76
N VAL A 7 7.69 2.59 -14.53
CA VAL A 7 6.38 2.12 -14.07
C VAL A 7 5.32 3.01 -14.73
N ARG A 8 4.86 2.61 -15.92
CA ARG A 8 3.73 3.25 -16.59
C ARG A 8 2.44 2.80 -15.91
N PHE A 9 2.06 3.47 -14.82
CA PHE A 9 0.66 3.47 -14.41
C PHE A 9 -0.14 4.14 -15.52
N ALA A 10 -0.98 3.36 -16.23
CA ALA A 10 -1.80 3.89 -17.31
C ALA A 10 -2.74 4.97 -16.76
N MET A 11 -2.42 6.24 -17.06
CA MET A 11 -3.30 7.39 -16.82
C MET A 11 -4.55 7.28 -17.71
N GLY A 12 -5.51 6.44 -17.32
CA GLY A 12 -6.74 6.24 -18.09
C GLY A 12 -7.97 5.98 -17.24
N ARG A 13 -7.82 5.30 -16.11
CA ARG A 13 -8.83 5.09 -15.07
C ARG A 13 -8.10 5.13 -13.73
N ARG A 14 -8.01 6.30 -13.10
CA ARG A 14 -7.18 6.49 -11.90
C ARG A 14 -7.95 6.08 -10.65
N THR A 15 -8.39 4.82 -10.61
CA THR A 15 -8.75 4.19 -9.34
C THR A 15 -7.47 3.82 -8.61
N ALA A 16 -7.49 3.91 -7.29
CA ALA A 16 -6.41 3.48 -6.42
C ALA A 16 -7.01 2.81 -5.20
N THR A 17 -6.56 1.59 -4.92
CA THR A 17 -6.89 0.85 -3.70
C THR A 17 -5.79 1.10 -2.67
N GLY A 18 -6.10 1.81 -1.59
CA GLY A 18 -5.25 1.95 -0.42
C GLY A 18 -5.62 0.89 0.62
N ILE A 19 -4.60 0.29 1.23
CA ILE A 19 -4.73 -0.76 2.24
C ILE A 19 -3.94 -0.33 3.48
N ASP A 20 -4.61 -0.28 4.62
CA ASP A 20 -4.01 -0.07 5.93
C ASP A 20 -4.22 -1.35 6.76
N VAL A 21 -3.14 -1.97 7.20
CA VAL A 21 -3.16 -3.17 8.05
C VAL A 21 -2.82 -2.73 9.47
N ALA A 22 -3.85 -2.35 10.21
CA ALA A 22 -3.73 -1.96 11.61
C ALA A 22 -3.60 -3.19 12.52
N ALA A 23 -3.38 -2.95 13.82
CA ALA A 23 -3.14 -4.01 14.80
C ALA A 23 -4.26 -5.06 14.87
N GLY A 24 -5.52 -4.69 14.64
CA GLY A 24 -6.67 -5.62 14.73
C GLY A 24 -7.61 -5.63 13.53
N ASP A 25 -7.41 -4.72 12.57
CA ASP A 25 -8.28 -4.57 11.41
C ASP A 25 -7.50 -4.26 10.12
N VAL A 26 -8.10 -4.63 8.99
CA VAL A 26 -7.67 -4.24 7.65
C VAL A 26 -8.66 -3.21 7.14
N ARG A 27 -8.16 -2.06 6.69
CA ARG A 27 -8.97 -0.98 6.11
C ARG A 27 -8.63 -0.86 4.65
N VAL A 28 -9.68 -0.77 3.82
CA VAL A 28 -9.54 -0.62 2.37
C VAL A 28 -10.27 0.64 1.93
N ALA A 29 -9.55 1.50 1.23
CA ALA A 29 -10.10 2.70 0.60
C ALA A 29 -9.92 2.65 -0.91
N VAL A 30 -11.01 2.80 -1.66
CA VAL A 30 -10.95 2.92 -3.12
C VAL A 30 -11.22 4.36 -3.49
N LEU A 31 -10.23 4.99 -4.09
CA LEU A 31 -10.31 6.39 -4.53
C LEU A 31 -10.31 6.45 -6.05
N SER A 32 -11.06 7.38 -6.62
CA SER A 32 -10.95 7.71 -8.05
C SER A 32 -10.62 9.18 -8.27
N ARG A 33 -10.06 9.48 -9.44
CA ARG A 33 -9.82 10.86 -9.87
C ARG A 33 -10.25 11.07 -11.31
N ARG A 34 -10.92 12.20 -11.55
CA ARG A 34 -11.33 12.62 -12.90
C ARG A 34 -10.11 13.07 -13.71
N ARG A 35 -10.13 12.82 -15.03
CA ARG A 35 -8.99 13.08 -15.94
C ARG A 35 -8.54 14.54 -16.02
N ARG A 36 -9.43 15.51 -15.71
CA ARG A 36 -9.18 16.95 -15.83
C ARG A 36 -9.44 17.73 -14.54
N GLY A 37 -9.38 17.09 -13.38
CA GLY A 37 -9.61 17.75 -12.09
C GLY A 37 -8.65 17.26 -11.01
N ALA A 38 -8.40 18.10 -10.00
CA ALA A 38 -7.69 17.72 -8.79
C ALA A 38 -8.57 16.86 -7.86
N ASP A 39 -9.89 16.88 -8.07
CA ASP A 39 -10.86 16.22 -7.21
C ASP A 39 -10.66 14.71 -7.17
N VAL A 40 -10.40 14.23 -5.96
CA VAL A 40 -10.37 12.81 -5.59
C VAL A 40 -11.70 12.47 -4.96
N ARG A 41 -12.31 11.37 -5.40
CA ARG A 41 -13.56 10.83 -4.86
C ARG A 41 -13.29 9.56 -4.12
N VAL A 42 -13.98 9.39 -2.99
CA VAL A 42 -14.06 8.11 -2.31
C VAL A 42 -15.14 7.28 -3.00
N GLU A 43 -14.73 6.20 -3.65
CA GLU A 43 -15.66 5.24 -4.27
C GLU A 43 -16.14 4.21 -3.25
N GLY A 44 -15.32 3.88 -2.26
CA GLY A 44 -15.71 2.99 -1.17
C GLY A 44 -14.68 2.94 -0.04
N LEU A 45 -15.19 2.58 1.14
CA LEU A 45 -14.43 2.35 2.37
C LEU A 45 -14.99 1.10 3.03
N GLU A 46 -14.12 0.18 3.40
CA GLU A 46 -14.46 -0.97 4.23
C GLU A 46 -13.41 -1.19 5.30
N THR A 47 -13.82 -1.80 6.41
CA THR A 47 -12.96 -2.17 7.52
C THR A 47 -13.36 -3.56 7.98
N GLU A 48 -12.40 -4.46 8.03
CA GLU A 48 -12.61 -5.85 8.42
C GLU A 48 -11.67 -6.22 9.57
N PRO A 49 -12.19 -6.75 10.68
CA PRO A 49 -11.34 -7.26 11.74
C PRO A 49 -10.57 -8.49 11.24
N HIS A 50 -9.28 -8.57 11.54
CA HIS A 50 -8.49 -9.80 11.34
C HIS A 50 -8.14 -10.51 12.65
N GLY A 51 -8.42 -9.86 13.80
CA GLY A 51 -8.16 -10.39 15.14
C GLY A 51 -6.69 -10.30 15.52
N LEU A 52 -6.40 -10.11 16.81
CA LEU A 52 -5.02 -10.21 17.31
C LEU A 52 -4.61 -11.69 17.27
N SER A 53 -3.62 -12.00 16.44
CA SER A 53 -3.01 -13.32 16.41
C SER A 53 -1.74 -13.29 17.24
N ASP A 54 -1.76 -13.90 18.42
CA ASP A 54 -0.56 -14.23 19.21
C ASP A 54 0.27 -15.38 18.56
N GLY A 55 -0.14 -15.82 17.37
CA GLY A 55 0.53 -16.85 16.57
C GLY A 55 1.69 -16.34 15.71
N SER A 56 2.29 -17.24 14.92
CA SER A 56 3.38 -16.89 14.00
C SER A 56 2.97 -15.84 12.96
N ASP A 57 3.97 -15.19 12.36
CA ASP A 57 3.74 -14.24 11.26
C ASP A 57 2.92 -14.84 10.12
N GLU A 58 3.10 -16.12 9.81
CA GLU A 58 2.32 -16.81 8.79
C GLU A 58 0.81 -16.84 9.14
N VAL A 59 0.48 -17.14 10.40
CA VAL A 59 -0.91 -17.16 10.88
C VAL A 59 -1.51 -15.74 10.84
N ARG A 60 -0.73 -14.74 11.27
CA ARG A 60 -1.11 -13.32 11.20
C ARG A 60 -1.40 -12.91 9.76
N TRP A 61 -0.49 -13.16 8.82
CA TRP A 61 -0.67 -12.77 7.42
C TRP A 61 -1.79 -13.53 6.71
N ALA A 62 -2.04 -14.78 7.08
CA ALA A 62 -3.23 -15.51 6.61
C ALA A 62 -4.53 -14.86 7.10
N ALA A 63 -4.58 -14.37 8.34
CA ALA A 63 -5.74 -13.64 8.88
C ALA A 63 -5.95 -12.30 8.18
N VAL A 64 -4.88 -11.54 7.98
CA VAL A 64 -4.88 -10.28 7.19
C VAL A 64 -5.39 -10.54 5.76
N GLY A 65 -4.92 -11.61 5.11
CA GLY A 65 -5.37 -11.98 3.77
C GLY A 65 -6.86 -12.29 3.69
N ARG A 66 -7.42 -12.98 4.71
CA ARG A 66 -8.87 -13.23 4.81
C ARG A 66 -9.66 -11.94 5.00
N ALA A 67 -9.24 -11.06 5.91
CA ALA A 67 -9.89 -9.78 6.15
C ALA A 67 -9.85 -8.87 4.91
N LEU A 68 -8.70 -8.81 4.22
CA LEU A 68 -8.58 -8.08 2.95
C LEU A 68 -9.56 -8.61 1.89
N SER A 69 -9.65 -9.93 1.74
CA SER A 69 -10.58 -10.56 0.80
C SER A 69 -12.04 -10.25 1.13
N ALA A 70 -12.41 -10.27 2.42
CA ALA A 70 -13.74 -9.89 2.88
C ALA A 70 -14.06 -8.42 2.56
N ALA A 71 -13.14 -7.50 2.84
CA ALA A 71 -13.30 -6.07 2.57
C ALA A 71 -13.51 -5.80 1.07
N VAL A 72 -12.66 -6.40 0.22
CA VAL A 72 -12.78 -6.31 -1.24
C VAL A 72 -14.10 -6.91 -1.73
N SER A 73 -14.55 -8.02 -1.15
CA SER A 73 -15.82 -8.65 -1.51
C SER A 73 -17.02 -7.76 -1.16
N ARG A 74 -17.01 -7.08 0.00
CA ARG A 74 -18.06 -6.13 0.38
C ARG A 74 -18.09 -4.90 -0.51
N LEU A 75 -16.91 -4.35 -0.85
CA LEU A 75 -16.79 -3.26 -1.82
C LEU A 75 -17.37 -3.68 -3.18
N ALA A 76 -17.00 -4.86 -3.67
CA ALA A 76 -17.50 -5.38 -4.94
C ALA A 76 -19.02 -5.59 -4.93
N ALA A 77 -19.59 -6.10 -3.84
CA ALA A 77 -21.03 -6.26 -3.67
C ALA A 77 -21.79 -4.91 -3.73
N ARG A 78 -21.13 -3.81 -3.37
CA ARG A 78 -21.64 -2.43 -3.48
C ARG A 78 -21.36 -1.78 -4.85
N GLY A 79 -20.80 -2.54 -5.80
CA GLY A 79 -20.46 -2.06 -7.14
C GLY A 79 -19.12 -1.30 -7.24
N VAL A 80 -18.32 -1.29 -6.17
CA VAL A 80 -17.01 -0.63 -6.16
C VAL A 80 -15.98 -1.56 -6.78
N ARG A 81 -15.35 -1.11 -7.88
CA ARG A 81 -14.28 -1.87 -8.54
C ARG A 81 -12.96 -1.63 -7.79
N CYS A 82 -12.48 -2.67 -7.11
CA CYS A 82 -11.12 -2.69 -6.58
C CYS A 82 -10.15 -3.11 -7.70
N ASP A 83 -9.02 -2.43 -7.81
CA ASP A 83 -7.94 -2.87 -8.69
C ASP A 83 -7.27 -4.13 -8.13
N ALA A 84 -6.75 -5.00 -9.02
CA ALA A 84 -5.94 -6.16 -8.63
C ALA A 84 -4.60 -5.77 -7.96
N ARG A 85 -4.29 -4.47 -7.90
CA ARG A 85 -3.09 -3.89 -7.29
C ARG A 85 -3.54 -2.88 -6.23
N GLY A 86 -2.85 -2.86 -5.10
CA GLY A 86 -3.08 -1.90 -4.02
C GLY A 86 -1.77 -1.29 -3.53
N VAL A 87 -1.89 -0.18 -2.81
CA VAL A 87 -0.80 0.43 -2.05
C VAL A 87 -1.05 0.10 -0.59
N MET A 88 -0.06 -0.51 0.06
CA MET A 88 -0.12 -0.86 1.48
C MET A 88 0.92 -0.03 2.25
N ALA A 89 0.53 0.48 3.42
CA ALA A 89 1.48 1.10 4.35
C ALA A 89 2.15 0.02 5.21
N LEU A 90 3.47 0.15 5.40
CA LEU A 90 4.18 -0.59 6.47
C LEU A 90 3.90 0.11 7.80
N ARG A 91 3.95 -0.65 8.89
CA ARG A 91 3.83 -0.05 10.22
C ARG A 91 5.08 0.77 10.54
N ASP A 92 4.91 1.81 11.34
CA ASP A 92 6.00 2.71 11.74
C ASP A 92 7.14 1.96 12.46
N ASP A 93 6.82 0.91 13.22
CA ASP A 93 7.81 0.08 13.92
C ASP A 93 8.54 -0.91 13.02
N GLU A 94 8.04 -1.13 11.80
CA GLU A 94 8.67 -1.99 10.78
C GLU A 94 9.56 -1.18 9.82
N MET A 95 9.56 0.15 9.89
CA MET A 95 10.27 1.03 8.97
C MET A 95 11.23 1.98 9.71
N ARG A 96 12.51 1.96 9.33
CA ARG A 96 13.48 2.99 9.74
C ARG A 96 13.60 4.04 8.65
N THR A 97 13.57 5.31 9.03
CA THR A 97 13.76 6.44 8.10
C THR A 97 15.01 7.22 8.46
N ALA A 98 15.80 7.58 7.45
CA ALA A 98 17.01 8.39 7.60
C ALA A 98 17.14 9.36 6.42
N THR A 99 17.66 10.56 6.69
CA THR A 99 18.04 11.51 5.64
C THR A 99 19.52 11.33 5.35
N LEU A 100 19.87 11.13 4.09
CA LEU A 100 21.24 10.90 3.64
C LEU A 100 21.77 12.15 2.93
N ASP A 101 22.99 12.56 3.29
CA ASP A 101 23.72 13.58 2.53
C ASP A 101 24.49 12.88 1.40
N LEU A 102 24.33 13.36 0.18
CA LEU A 102 24.83 12.71 -1.03
C LEU A 102 25.68 13.69 -1.84
N ALA A 103 26.90 13.29 -2.20
CA ALA A 103 27.74 14.10 -3.08
C ALA A 103 27.26 14.05 -4.55
N GLY A 104 26.61 12.95 -4.94
CA GLY A 104 25.97 12.80 -6.25
C GLY A 104 24.94 11.67 -6.31
N ARG A 105 24.25 11.56 -7.44
CA ARG A 105 23.21 10.54 -7.65
C ARG A 105 23.75 9.11 -7.63
N ASP A 106 24.99 8.93 -8.06
CA ASP A 106 25.62 7.61 -8.15
C ASP A 106 25.95 7.02 -6.77
N ASP A 107 26.00 7.84 -5.72
CA ASP A 107 26.28 7.43 -4.34
C ASP A 107 25.04 6.85 -3.61
N ILE A 108 23.84 7.00 -4.20
CA ILE A 108 22.57 6.58 -3.57
C ILE A 108 22.59 5.12 -3.10
N PRO A 109 23.03 4.12 -3.90
CA PRO A 109 22.99 2.72 -3.47
C PRO A 109 23.89 2.45 -2.27
N ASP A 110 25.10 3.02 -2.25
CA ASP A 110 26.09 2.80 -1.20
C ASP A 110 25.69 3.52 0.09
N ALA A 111 25.23 4.77 -0.02
CA ALA A 111 24.72 5.52 1.13
C ALA A 111 23.49 4.86 1.76
N ALA A 112 22.55 4.36 0.94
CA ALA A 112 21.37 3.65 1.42
C ALA A 112 21.75 2.34 2.13
N ARG A 113 22.72 1.58 1.59
CA ARG A 113 23.20 0.35 2.21
C ARG A 113 23.86 0.62 3.57
N GLN A 114 24.77 1.58 3.64
CA GLN A 114 25.44 1.95 4.90
C GLN A 114 24.45 2.42 5.96
N ALA A 115 23.39 3.11 5.57
CA ALA A 115 22.34 3.54 6.50
C ALA A 115 21.49 2.36 7.01
N ALA A 116 21.25 1.34 6.17
CA ALA A 116 20.50 0.14 6.54
C ALA A 116 21.30 -0.82 7.45
N GLU A 117 22.63 -0.81 7.35
CA GLU A 117 23.53 -1.66 8.14
C GLU A 117 23.87 -1.09 9.54
N ARG A 118 23.33 0.09 9.90
CA ARG A 118 23.46 0.72 11.24
C ARG A 118 22.25 0.42 12.14
#